data_AF-A0A377KBM2-F1
#
_entry.id   AF-A0A377KBM2-F1
#
_cell.length_a   1.000
_cell.length_b   1.000
_cell.length_c   1.000
_cell.angle_alpha   90.00
_cell.angle_beta   90.00
_cell.angle_gamma   90.00
#
_symmetry.space_group_name_H-M   'P 1'
#
loop_
_entity.id
_entity.type
_entity.pdbx_description
1 polymer ?
#
loop_
_entity_poly.entity_id
_entity_poly.type
_entity_poly.pdbx_seq_one_letter_code
_entity_poly.pdbx_strand_id
1 'polypeptide(L)'
;MSTYHNDQPILGGQNDPDLLNRLDFANHLANILLLNHNDDCLTVSIEAEWGYGKTSVINLIKGALNEKEFLPIIIEYNPWLAGQPESLIQDFLLQFSSQLNIKDNSKAALEASKELIAYSNLFSVAKLIPGTEPWASIIEKVLSNFGSATKKIAELKKTGSFR
;
A
#
# COMPACT_ATOMS: atom_id res chain seq x y z
N MET A 1 -21.87 -24.89 24.00
CA MET A 1 -20.70 -24.08 24.42
C MET A 1 -20.95 -22.67 23.94
N SER A 2 -20.93 -21.66 24.81
CA SER A 2 -21.05 -20.27 24.35
C SER A 2 -19.77 -19.90 23.62
N THR A 3 -19.85 -19.66 22.32
CA THR A 3 -18.74 -19.15 21.53
C THR A 3 -18.42 -17.73 22.03
N TYR A 4 -17.21 -17.52 22.53
CA TYR A 4 -16.75 -16.18 22.90
C TYR A 4 -16.46 -15.40 21.62
N HIS A 5 -17.17 -14.28 21.42
CA HIS A 5 -16.93 -13.35 20.33
C HIS A 5 -16.16 -12.15 20.89
N ASN A 6 -14.96 -11.91 20.38
CA ASN A 6 -14.16 -10.73 20.73
C ASN A 6 -14.55 -9.54 19.84
N ASP A 7 -14.21 -8.32 20.27
CA ASP A 7 -14.40 -7.10 19.48
C ASP A 7 -13.40 -6.96 18.32
N GLN A 8 -12.81 -8.07 17.86
CA GLN A 8 -11.88 -8.02 16.74
C GLN A 8 -12.65 -7.83 15.43
N PRO A 9 -12.09 -7.07 14.49
CA PRO A 9 -12.64 -6.97 13.15
C PRO A 9 -12.76 -8.35 12.50
N ILE A 10 -13.92 -8.66 11.93
CA ILE A 10 -14.14 -9.94 11.24
C ILE A 10 -13.37 -9.98 9.92
N LEU A 11 -13.05 -11.19 9.48
CA LEU A 11 -12.49 -11.52 8.17
C LEU A 11 -13.55 -12.13 7.23
N GLY A 12 -14.72 -12.52 7.75
CA GLY A 12 -15.84 -13.06 6.97
C GLY A 12 -15.73 -14.56 6.67
N GLY A 13 -14.92 -15.30 7.43
CA GLY A 13 -14.75 -16.74 7.28
C GLY A 13 -15.78 -17.55 8.08
N GLN A 14 -15.62 -18.87 8.06
CA GLN A 14 -16.52 -19.79 8.78
C GLN A 14 -16.53 -19.56 10.30
N ASN A 15 -15.40 -19.14 10.87
CA ASN A 15 -15.25 -18.93 12.32
C ASN A 15 -15.66 -17.51 12.77
N ASP A 16 -15.77 -16.57 11.83
CA ASP A 16 -16.08 -15.16 12.05
C ASP A 16 -16.99 -14.61 10.93
N PRO A 17 -18.18 -15.22 10.74
CA PRO A 17 -19.06 -14.89 9.63
C PRO A 17 -19.62 -13.47 9.76
N ASP A 18 -20.00 -12.91 8.62
CA ASP A 18 -20.72 -11.64 8.58
C ASP A 18 -22.19 -11.82 8.99
N LEU A 19 -22.49 -11.55 10.26
CA LEU A 19 -23.85 -11.63 10.81
C LEU A 19 -24.69 -10.36 10.58
N LEU A 20 -24.07 -9.29 10.08
CA LEU A 20 -24.71 -7.98 9.93
C LEU A 20 -24.91 -7.60 8.46
N ASN A 21 -24.76 -8.55 7.54
CA ASN A 21 -24.98 -8.38 6.10
C ASN A 21 -24.19 -7.21 5.48
N ARG A 22 -22.96 -7.01 5.95
CA ARG A 22 -21.99 -6.04 5.42
C ARG A 22 -21.31 -6.53 4.14
N LEU A 23 -21.34 -7.83 3.86
CA LEU A 23 -20.68 -8.44 2.71
C LEU A 23 -21.25 -7.92 1.37
N ASP A 24 -22.55 -7.68 1.28
CA ASP A 24 -23.17 -7.11 0.08
C ASP A 24 -22.62 -5.71 -0.23
N PHE A 25 -22.48 -4.87 0.80
CA PHE A 25 -21.86 -3.55 0.66
C PHE A 25 -20.39 -3.69 0.23
N ALA A 26 -19.64 -4.59 0.89
CA ALA A 26 -18.23 -4.81 0.58
C ALA A 26 -18.02 -5.28 -0.87
N ASN A 27 -18.87 -6.18 -1.37
CA ASN A 27 -18.84 -6.66 -2.75
C ASN A 27 -19.12 -5.56 -3.77
N HIS A 28 -20.13 -4.72 -3.52
CA HIS A 28 -20.42 -3.58 -4.39
C HIS A 28 -19.26 -2.60 -4.43
N LEU A 29 -18.70 -2.24 -3.28
CA LEU A 29 -17.56 -1.33 -3.23
C LEU A 29 -16.31 -1.93 -3.88
N ALA A 30 -16.03 -3.22 -3.67
CA ALA A 30 -14.94 -3.92 -4.35
C ALA A 30 -15.06 -3.84 -5.88
N ASN A 31 -16.26 -3.98 -6.44
CA ASN A 31 -16.47 -3.82 -7.88
C ASN A 31 -16.20 -2.40 -8.37
N ILE A 32 -16.58 -1.38 -7.59
CA ILE A 32 -16.33 0.03 -7.93
C ILE A 32 -14.82 0.36 -7.88
N LEU A 33 -14.08 -0.28 -6.96
CA LEU A 33 -12.63 -0.08 -6.81
C LEU A 33 -11.80 -0.74 -7.92
N LEU A 34 -12.39 -1.66 -8.70
CA LEU A 34 -11.75 -2.26 -9.87
C LEU A 34 -11.92 -1.37 -11.10
N LEU A 35 -11.08 -0.35 -11.18
CA LEU A 35 -11.01 0.57 -12.30
C LEU A 35 -10.31 -0.06 -13.50
N ASN A 36 -10.70 0.35 -14.72
CA ASN A 36 -9.96 0.03 -15.93
C ASN A 36 -8.72 0.91 -16.05
N HIS A 37 -7.75 0.50 -16.87
CA HIS A 37 -6.48 1.22 -17.06
C HIS A 37 -6.63 2.71 -17.44
N ASN A 38 -7.73 3.08 -18.10
CA ASN A 38 -7.95 4.44 -18.59
C ASN A 38 -8.99 5.23 -17.78
N ASP A 39 -9.46 4.67 -16.67
CA ASP A 39 -10.40 5.37 -15.79
C ASP A 39 -9.64 6.37 -14.90
N ASP A 40 -10.32 7.45 -14.52
CA ASP A 40 -9.78 8.41 -13.55
C ASP A 40 -9.59 7.76 -12.18
N CYS A 41 -8.57 8.21 -11.43
CA CYS A 41 -8.32 7.73 -10.07
C CYS A 41 -9.52 7.99 -9.13
N LEU A 42 -9.91 6.99 -8.37
CA LEU A 42 -10.98 7.08 -7.37
C LEU A 42 -10.42 7.08 -5.95
N THR A 43 -10.90 8.02 -5.13
CA THR A 43 -10.65 8.05 -3.67
C THR A 43 -11.96 7.88 -2.92
N VAL A 44 -11.98 6.98 -1.92
CA VAL A 44 -13.18 6.67 -1.12
C VAL A 44 -12.87 6.82 0.37
N SER A 45 -13.79 7.43 1.11
CA SER A 45 -13.78 7.51 2.58
C SER A 45 -14.86 6.59 3.16
N ILE A 46 -14.53 5.81 4.20
CA ILE A 46 -15.51 5.01 4.95
C ILE A 46 -15.72 5.66 6.32
N GLU A 47 -16.90 6.24 6.51
CA GLU A 47 -17.24 7.05 7.69
C GLU A 47 -18.31 6.37 8.54
N ALA A 48 -18.03 6.29 9.84
CA ALA A 48 -18.96 5.80 10.86
C ALA A 48 -18.40 6.14 12.24
N GLU A 49 -19.20 5.99 13.29
CA GLU A 49 -18.74 6.10 14.68
C GLU A 49 -17.77 4.97 15.06
N TRP A 50 -17.00 5.17 16.14
CA TRP A 50 -16.11 4.14 16.67
C TRP A 50 -16.90 2.91 17.13
N GLY A 51 -16.39 1.71 16.89
CA GLY A 51 -17.08 0.45 17.19
C GLY A 51 -18.08 -0.04 16.13
N TYR A 52 -18.42 0.74 15.10
CA TYR A 52 -19.39 0.32 14.06
C TYR A 52 -18.85 -0.69 13.03
N GLY A 53 -17.64 -1.21 13.22
CA GLY A 53 -17.08 -2.27 12.37
C GLY A 53 -16.47 -1.79 11.05
N LYS A 54 -15.99 -0.54 10.96
CA LYS A 54 -15.29 -0.03 9.75
C LYS A 54 -14.14 -0.93 9.31
N THR A 55 -13.30 -1.35 10.26
CA THR A 55 -12.18 -2.27 9.97
C THR A 55 -12.68 -3.62 9.48
N SER A 56 -13.79 -4.13 10.01
CA SER A 56 -14.43 -5.35 9.50
C SER A 56 -14.87 -5.17 8.05
N VAL A 57 -15.51 -4.05 7.72
CA VAL A 57 -15.91 -3.73 6.34
C VAL A 57 -14.70 -3.67 5.41
N ILE A 58 -13.60 -3.03 5.83
CA ILE A 58 -12.34 -3.00 5.06
C ILE A 58 -11.82 -4.42 4.81
N ASN A 59 -11.84 -5.30 5.82
CA ASN A 59 -11.42 -6.69 5.66
C ASN A 59 -12.30 -7.46 4.68
N LEU A 60 -13.63 -7.28 4.75
CA LEU A 60 -14.57 -7.89 3.81
C LEU A 60 -14.35 -7.39 2.38
N ILE A 61 -14.06 -6.09 2.19
CA ILE A 61 -13.71 -5.53 0.87
C ILE A 61 -12.43 -6.18 0.34
N LYS A 62 -11.39 -6.32 1.17
CA LYS A 62 -10.16 -7.01 0.78
C LYS A 62 -10.42 -8.48 0.40
N GLY A 63 -11.28 -9.17 1.16
CA GLY A 63 -11.74 -10.51 0.84
C GLY A 63 -12.40 -10.57 -0.54
N ALA A 64 -13.39 -9.71 -0.76
CA ALA A 64 -14.11 -9.60 -2.04
C ALA A 64 -13.19 -9.26 -3.22
N LEU A 65 -12.18 -8.40 -3.03
CA LEU A 65 -11.18 -8.09 -4.07
C LEU A 65 -10.27 -9.29 -4.39
N ASN A 66 -9.96 -10.12 -3.40
CA ASN A 66 -9.14 -11.33 -3.58
C ASN A 66 -9.88 -12.49 -4.26
N GLU A 67 -11.21 -12.39 -4.41
CA GLU A 67 -12.04 -13.38 -5.12
C GLU A 67 -12.26 -13.00 -6.60
N LYS A 68 -11.68 -11.88 -7.05
CA LYS A 68 -11.82 -11.39 -8.43
C LYS A 68 -10.85 -12.11 -9.36
N GLU A 69 -11.22 -12.22 -10.64
CA GLU A 69 -10.39 -12.84 -11.68
C GLU A 69 -9.06 -12.10 -11.86
N PHE A 70 -9.09 -10.76 -11.78
CA PHE A 70 -7.91 -9.91 -11.80
C PHE A 70 -7.68 -9.34 -10.40
N LEU A 71 -6.56 -9.73 -9.80
CA LEU A 71 -6.21 -9.37 -8.43
C LEU A 71 -5.49 -8.00 -8.41
N PRO A 72 -6.02 -6.99 -7.70
CA PRO A 72 -5.33 -5.73 -7.53
C PRO A 72 -4.16 -5.87 -6.54
N ILE A 73 -3.18 -4.98 -6.67
CA ILE A 73 -2.15 -4.81 -5.63
C ILE A 73 -2.77 -4.01 -4.48
N ILE A 74 -3.05 -4.68 -3.37
CA ILE A 74 -3.56 -4.02 -2.15
C ILE A 74 -2.37 -3.57 -1.30
N ILE A 75 -2.29 -2.30 -0.93
CA ILE A 75 -1.25 -1.76 -0.03
C ILE A 75 -1.94 -1.20 1.21
N GLU A 76 -1.50 -1.61 2.39
CA GLU A 76 -2.10 -1.17 3.66
C GLU A 76 -1.19 -0.19 4.36
N TYR A 77 -1.72 0.96 4.75
CA TYR A 77 -1.01 1.98 5.50
C TYR A 77 -1.78 2.33 6.78
N ASN A 78 -1.10 2.28 7.92
CA ASN A 78 -1.66 2.67 9.20
C ASN A 78 -0.95 3.94 9.70
N PRO A 79 -1.62 5.11 9.67
CA PRO A 79 -0.99 6.38 10.05
C PRO A 79 -0.58 6.43 11.52
N TRP A 80 -1.18 5.62 12.39
CA TRP A 80 -0.83 5.56 13.82
C TRP A 80 0.55 4.98 14.10
N LEU A 81 1.14 4.27 13.12
CA LEU A 81 2.51 3.76 13.21
C LEU A 81 3.54 4.81 12.76
N ALA A 82 3.12 5.93 12.17
CA ALA A 82 4.02 7.02 11.85
C ALA A 82 4.43 7.72 13.15
N GLY A 83 5.73 7.70 13.44
CA GLY A 83 6.26 8.15 14.72
C GLY A 83 6.12 9.67 14.96
N GLN A 84 5.95 10.47 13.91
CA GLN A 84 5.81 11.92 13.97
C GLN A 84 4.82 12.42 12.90
N PRO A 85 3.86 13.31 13.23
CA PRO A 85 2.92 13.87 12.25
C PRO A 85 3.62 14.53 11.07
N GLU A 86 4.77 15.16 11.32
CA GLU A 86 5.53 15.86 10.30
C GLU A 86 6.02 14.87 9.23
N SER A 87 6.41 13.64 9.57
CA SER A 87 6.93 12.65 8.61
C SER A 87 5.85 11.81 7.93
N LEU A 88 4.56 11.99 8.25
CA LEU A 88 3.46 11.13 7.79
C LEU A 88 3.48 10.87 6.27
N ILE A 89 3.58 11.92 5.45
CA ILE A 89 3.59 11.81 3.99
C ILE A 89 4.85 11.08 3.49
N GLN A 90 6.00 11.40 4.09
CA GLN A 90 7.27 10.77 3.74
C GLN A 90 7.22 9.27 4.05
N ASP A 91 6.75 8.92 5.25
CA ASP A 91 6.60 7.55 5.74
C ASP A 91 5.60 6.77 4.89
N PHE A 92 4.47 7.40 4.52
CA PHE A 92 3.50 6.84 3.58
C PHE A 92 4.15 6.46 2.25
N LEU A 93 4.87 7.40 1.60
CA LEU A 93 5.49 7.16 0.30
C LEU A 93 6.56 6.05 0.36
N LEU A 94 7.33 5.98 1.44
CA LEU A 94 8.32 4.92 1.63
C LEU A 94 7.68 3.56 1.87
N GLN A 95 6.64 3.49 2.71
CA GLN A 95 5.91 2.25 2.95
C GLN A 95 5.20 1.77 1.68
N PHE A 96 4.61 2.68 0.90
CA PHE A 96 4.02 2.37 -0.39
C PHE A 96 5.06 1.75 -1.32
N SER A 97 6.18 2.43 -1.54
CA SER A 97 7.25 1.95 -2.44
C SER A 97 7.76 0.56 -2.04
N SER A 98 7.99 0.36 -0.74
CA SER A 98 8.44 -0.93 -0.21
C SER A 98 7.42 -2.04 -0.46
N GLN A 99 6.14 -1.81 -0.14
CA GLN A 99 5.10 -2.82 -0.34
C GLN A 99 4.84 -3.10 -1.83
N LEU A 100 4.89 -2.08 -2.69
CA LEU A 100 4.71 -2.24 -4.13
C LEU A 100 5.79 -3.18 -4.71
N ASN A 101 7.06 -2.92 -4.39
CA ASN A 101 8.18 -3.73 -4.88
C ASN A 101 8.20 -5.16 -4.31
N ILE A 102 7.62 -5.39 -3.13
CA ILE A 102 7.45 -6.74 -2.56
C ILE A 102 6.34 -7.51 -3.27
N LYS A 103 5.22 -6.83 -3.57
CA LYS A 103 4.02 -7.46 -4.14
C LYS A 103 4.08 -7.64 -5.66
N ASP A 104 4.86 -6.81 -6.36
CA ASP A 104 5.08 -6.93 -7.79
C ASP A 104 6.55 -6.65 -8.15
N ASN A 105 7.17 -7.63 -8.80
CA ASN A 105 8.56 -7.58 -9.29
C ASN A 105 8.66 -7.15 -10.77
N SER A 106 7.56 -6.68 -11.36
CA SER A 106 7.52 -6.16 -12.71
C SER A 106 8.42 -4.92 -12.87
N LYS A 107 8.86 -4.66 -14.10
CA LYS A 107 9.64 -3.43 -14.40
C LYS A 107 8.83 -2.17 -14.10
N ALA A 108 7.53 -2.19 -14.36
CA ALA A 108 6.62 -1.09 -14.10
C ALA A 108 6.50 -0.79 -12.60
N ALA A 109 6.31 -1.82 -11.77
CA ALA A 109 6.29 -1.66 -10.31
C ALA A 109 7.63 -1.14 -9.76
N LEU A 110 8.75 -1.60 -10.31
CA LEU A 110 10.08 -1.10 -9.95
C LEU A 110 10.27 0.38 -10.32
N GLU A 111 9.81 0.80 -11.50
CA GLU A 111 9.86 2.20 -11.93
C GLU A 111 8.98 3.09 -11.05
N ALA A 112 7.72 2.70 -10.81
CA ALA A 112 6.83 3.42 -9.91
C ALA A 112 7.40 3.52 -8.48
N SER A 113 8.01 2.44 -7.98
CA SER A 113 8.66 2.43 -6.66
C SER A 113 9.82 3.43 -6.57
N LYS A 114 10.61 3.59 -7.64
CA LYS A 114 11.70 4.58 -7.69
C LYS A 114 11.15 6.01 -7.66
N GLU A 115 10.10 6.28 -8.42
CA GLU A 115 9.44 7.59 -8.44
C GLU A 115 8.89 7.94 -7.05
N LEU A 116 8.22 7.01 -6.37
CA LEU A 116 7.73 7.21 -4.99
C LEU A 116 8.85 7.57 -4.00
N ILE A 117 10.03 6.95 -4.12
CA ILE A 117 11.19 7.27 -3.28
C ILE A 117 11.75 8.65 -3.63
N ALA A 118 11.82 8.99 -4.91
CA ALA A 118 12.23 10.32 -5.36
C ALA A 118 11.31 11.40 -4.78
N TYR A 119 9.99 11.23 -4.87
CA TYR A 119 8.99 12.11 -4.26
C TYR A 119 9.14 12.21 -2.74
N SER A 120 9.33 11.08 -2.05
CA SER A 120 9.53 11.05 -0.60
C SER A 120 10.74 11.90 -0.16
N ASN A 121 11.85 11.82 -0.89
CA ASN A 121 13.03 12.62 -0.62
C ASN A 121 12.83 14.11 -0.94
N LEU A 122 11.97 14.44 -1.91
CA LEU A 122 11.60 15.85 -2.14
C LEU A 122 10.81 16.41 -0.97
N PHE A 123 9.86 15.66 -0.41
CA PHE A 123 9.06 16.09 0.75
C PHE A 123 9.92 16.35 1.99
N SER A 124 11.00 15.59 2.20
CA SER A 124 11.89 15.82 3.34
C SER A 124 12.71 17.12 3.19
N VAL A 125 13.09 17.48 1.96
CA VAL A 125 13.88 18.68 1.65
C VAL A 125 13.00 19.92 1.46
N ALA A 126 11.80 19.79 0.92
CA ALA A 126 10.84 20.88 0.73
C ALA A 126 10.38 21.49 2.07
N LYS A 127 10.41 20.71 3.15
CA LYS A 127 10.23 21.25 4.52
C LYS A 127 11.31 22.25 4.94
N LEU A 128 12.47 22.27 4.27
CA LEU A 128 13.63 23.00 4.75
C LEU A 128 13.85 24.34 4.05
N ILE A 129 13.48 24.57 2.78
CA ILE A 129 13.78 25.84 2.07
C ILE A 129 12.79 26.14 0.92
N PRO A 130 11.96 27.19 0.99
CA PRO A 130 11.26 27.73 -0.18
C PRO A 130 12.25 28.40 -1.16
N GLY A 131 12.20 28.06 -2.45
CA GLY A 131 12.88 28.84 -3.52
C GLY A 131 14.29 28.40 -3.93
N THR A 132 14.76 27.24 -3.45
CA THR A 132 15.91 26.56 -4.09
C THR A 132 15.39 25.30 -4.75
N GLU A 133 15.90 24.97 -5.94
CA GLU A 133 15.49 23.78 -6.70
C GLU A 133 16.62 22.73 -6.74
N PRO A 134 16.94 22.01 -5.64
CA PRO A 134 17.95 20.95 -5.65
C PRO A 134 17.40 19.60 -6.16
N TRP A 135 16.15 19.55 -6.61
CA TRP A 135 15.40 18.33 -6.87
C TRP A 135 16.08 17.40 -7.88
N ALA A 136 16.70 17.94 -8.94
CA ALA A 136 17.40 17.15 -9.95
C ALA A 136 18.55 16.31 -9.37
N SER A 137 19.38 16.90 -8.49
CA SER A 137 20.52 16.20 -7.89
C SER A 137 20.12 15.14 -6.86
N ILE A 138 18.98 15.33 -6.21
CA ILE A 138 18.40 14.36 -5.26
C ILE A 138 17.87 13.14 -6.03
N ILE A 139 17.13 13.37 -7.12
CA ILE A 139 16.65 12.29 -8.00
C ILE A 139 17.83 11.47 -8.54
N GLU A 140 18.88 12.14 -9.02
CA GLU A 140 20.08 11.47 -9.54
C GLU A 140 20.78 10.61 -8.48
N LYS A 141 20.91 11.13 -7.25
CA LYS A 141 21.53 10.39 -6.12
C LYS A 141 20.72 9.17 -5.70
N VAL A 142 19.39 9.26 -5.72
CA VAL A 142 18.49 8.13 -5.43
C VAL A 142 18.59 7.06 -6.51
N LEU A 143 18.47 7.46 -7.78
CA LEU A 143 18.55 6.55 -8.93
C LEU A 143 19.92 5.84 -9.00
N SER A 144 21.01 6.55 -8.74
CA SER A 144 22.37 5.98 -8.74
C SER A 144 22.60 5.00 -7.58
N ASN A 145 22.15 5.31 -6.36
CA ASN A 145 22.21 4.39 -5.24
C ASN A 145 21.40 3.11 -5.49
N PHE A 146 20.19 3.23 -6.06
CA PHE A 146 19.38 2.07 -6.43
C PHE A 146 19.97 1.27 -7.59
N GLY A 147 20.59 1.92 -8.59
CA GLY A 147 21.33 1.27 -9.68
C GLY A 147 22.50 0.42 -9.17
N SER A 148 23.20 0.89 -8.14
CA SER A 148 24.27 0.13 -7.48
C SER A 148 23.73 -1.06 -6.66
N ALA A 149 22.59 -0.89 -5.97
CA ALA A 149 21.94 -1.95 -5.20
C ALA A 149 21.32 -3.04 -6.11
N THR A 150 20.74 -2.65 -7.25
CA THR A 150 20.24 -3.61 -8.26
C THR A 150 21.38 -4.38 -8.93
N LYS A 151 22.56 -3.76 -9.17
CA LYS A 151 23.77 -4.49 -9.57
C LYS A 151 24.19 -5.54 -8.53
N LYS A 152 24.18 -5.16 -7.25
CA LYS A 152 24.53 -6.05 -6.12
C LYS A 152 23.54 -7.23 -5.97
N ILE A 153 22.24 -6.99 -6.17
CA ILE A 153 21.19 -8.03 -6.15
C ILE A 153 21.26 -8.94 -7.38
N ALA A 154 21.61 -8.39 -8.56
CA ALA A 154 21.84 -9.17 -9.78
C ALA A 154 23.10 -10.04 -9.70
N GLU A 155 24.15 -9.58 -9.01
CA GLU A 155 25.35 -10.37 -8.71
C GLU A 155 25.04 -11.47 -7.67
N LEU A 156 24.26 -11.18 -6.62
CA LEU A 156 23.83 -12.19 -5.65
C LEU A 156 22.98 -13.30 -6.28
N LYS A 157 22.14 -12.99 -7.28
CA LYS A 157 21.42 -14.01 -8.07
C LYS A 157 22.35 -14.83 -8.99
N LYS A 158 23.49 -14.29 -9.44
CA LYS A 158 24.49 -15.03 -10.23
C LYS A 158 25.36 -15.94 -9.35
N THR A 159 25.61 -15.57 -8.10
CA THR A 159 26.44 -16.38 -7.17
C THR A 159 25.62 -17.45 -6.43
N GLY A 160 24.29 -17.35 -6.39
CA GLY A 160 23.40 -18.33 -5.75
C GLY A 160 23.05 -19.58 -6.58
N SER A 161 23.63 -19.75 -7.78
CA SER A 161 23.44 -20.97 -8.58
C SER A 161 24.60 -21.94 -8.40
N PHE A 162 24.84 -22.42 -7.17
CA PHE A 162 25.50 -23.72 -6.94
C PHE A 162 25.09 -24.30 -5.58
N ARG A 163 24.39 -25.44 -5.69
CA ARG A 163 23.91 -26.39 -4.66
C ARG A 163 22.58 -26.07 -3.99
#